data_AF-A0A957ZA38-F1
#
_entry.id   AF-A0A957ZA38-F1
#
_cell.length_a   1.000
_cell.length_b   1.000
_cell.length_c   1.000
_cell.angle_alpha   90.00
_cell.angle_beta   90.00
_cell.angle_gamma   90.00
#
_symmetry.space_group_name_H-M   'P 1'
#
loop_
_entity.id
_entity.type
_entity.pdbx_description
1 polymer ?
#
loop_
_entity_poly.entity_id
_entity_poly.type
_entity_poly.pdbx_seq_one_letter_code
_entity_poly.pdbx_strand_id
1 'polypeptide(L)'
;MHVLKFGGTSVGGVDAFAQVVEIVRRAADGQAQAAKPGAVVVTSAMSGVTNTLIHAAKQAAKGNEAPYQQAQETLLVKHQQVASHFIQDGQERAALG
;
A
#
# COMPACT_ATOMS: atom_id res chain seq x y z
N MET A 1 9.40 21.51 -1.21
CA MET A 1 8.33 20.50 -1.32
C MET A 1 8.77 19.44 -2.30
N HIS A 2 8.91 18.20 -1.83
CA HIS A 2 9.35 17.08 -2.65
C HIS A 2 8.17 16.22 -3.10
N VAL A 3 8.27 15.64 -4.30
CA VAL A 3 7.33 14.60 -4.76
C VAL A 3 8.10 13.28 -4.82
N LEU A 4 7.66 12.29 -4.05
CA LEU A 4 8.31 10.99 -3.91
C LEU A 4 7.39 9.92 -4.48
N LYS A 5 7.87 9.17 -5.48
CA LYS A 5 7.10 8.07 -6.08
C LYS A 5 7.68 6.71 -5.71
N PHE A 6 6.84 5.82 -5.20
CA PHE A 6 7.20 4.45 -4.85
C PHE A 6 6.45 3.44 -5.73
N GLY A 7 7.18 2.48 -6.30
CA GLY A 7 6.62 1.39 -7.10
C GLY A 7 6.08 0.24 -6.25
N GLY A 8 5.40 -0.72 -6.89
CA GLY A 8 4.72 -1.80 -6.15
C GLY A 8 5.65 -2.71 -5.34
N THR A 9 6.91 -2.90 -5.78
CA THR A 9 7.94 -3.60 -5.01
C THR A 9 8.35 -2.84 -3.76
N SER A 10 8.49 -1.51 -3.86
CA SER A 10 8.80 -0.61 -2.74
C SER A 10 7.68 -0.55 -1.69
N VAL A 11 6.46 -0.94 -2.04
CA VAL A 11 5.32 -1.09 -1.12
C VAL A 11 4.82 -2.53 -1.10
N GLY A 12 5.73 -3.50 -1.21
CA GLY A 12 5.37 -4.92 -1.41
C GLY A 12 4.91 -5.67 -0.15
N GLY A 13 5.28 -5.16 1.03
CA GLY A 13 5.04 -5.77 2.35
C GLY A 13 5.65 -4.92 3.47
N VAL A 14 5.59 -5.41 4.71
CA VAL A 14 5.96 -4.65 5.92
C VAL A 14 7.35 -4.02 5.83
N ASP A 15 8.39 -4.81 5.53
CA ASP A 15 9.77 -4.33 5.49
C ASP A 15 9.98 -3.25 4.42
N ALA A 16 9.33 -3.40 3.27
CA ALA A 16 9.40 -2.43 2.19
C ALA A 16 8.72 -1.11 2.61
N PHE A 17 7.55 -1.19 3.25
CA PHE A 17 6.88 -0.02 3.83
C PHE A 17 7.74 0.68 4.88
N ALA A 18 8.40 -0.06 5.77
CA ALA A 18 9.27 0.53 6.79
C ALA A 18 10.40 1.37 6.18
N GLN A 19 11.01 0.87 5.10
CA GLN A 19 12.01 1.62 4.34
C GLN A 19 11.42 2.89 3.69
N VAL A 20 10.24 2.79 3.09
CA VAL A 20 9.54 3.95 2.50
C VAL A 20 9.23 5.01 3.55
N VAL A 21 8.71 4.61 4.72
CA VAL A 21 8.40 5.53 5.83
C VAL A 21 9.64 6.31 6.24
N GLU A 22 10.79 5.66 6.39
CA GLU A 22 12.03 6.34 6.75
C GLU A 22 12.52 7.31 5.65
N ILE A 23 12.40 6.94 4.37
CA ILE A 23 12.73 7.83 3.24
C ILE A 23 11.84 9.08 3.26
N VAL A 24 10.53 8.90 3.43
CA VAL A 24 9.56 10.01 3.46
C VAL A 24 9.83 10.92 4.65
N ARG A 25 10.10 10.36 5.84
CA ARG A 25 10.43 11.12 7.04
C ARG A 25 11.66 11.99 6.83
N ARG A 26 12.76 11.41 6.33
CA ARG A 26 14.00 12.16 6.03
C ARG A 26 13.78 13.28 5.02
N ALA A 27 13.00 13.01 3.97
CA ALA A 27 12.70 13.99 2.94
C ALA A 27 11.83 15.14 3.47
N ALA A 28 10.88 14.86 4.37
CA ALA A 28 10.06 15.87 5.03
C ALA A 28 10.92 16.73 6.00
N ASP A 29 11.73 16.09 6.84
CA ASP A 29 12.60 16.76 7.82
C ASP A 29 13.62 17.67 7.13
N GLY A 30 14.26 17.18 6.05
CA GLY A 30 15.21 17.95 5.25
C GLY A 30 14.60 19.14 4.48
N GLN A 31 13.29 19.33 4.54
CA GLN A 31 12.58 20.47 3.95
C GLN A 31 11.94 21.39 4.99
N ALA A 32 12.19 21.16 6.28
CA ALA A 32 11.51 21.91 7.36
C ALA A 32 11.73 23.43 7.29
N GLN A 33 12.88 23.91 6.79
CA GLN A 33 13.15 25.34 6.61
C GLN A 33 12.93 25.86 5.18
N ALA A 34 12.44 25.02 4.25
CA ALA A 34 12.17 25.46 2.89
C ALA A 34 10.95 26.40 2.85
N ALA A 35 10.92 27.34 1.89
CA ALA A 35 9.77 28.23 1.68
C ALA A 35 8.44 27.49 1.43
N LYS A 36 8.51 26.22 1.01
CA LYS A 36 7.38 25.28 0.92
C LYS A 36 7.79 23.93 1.54
N PRO A 37 7.59 23.73 2.86
CA PRO A 37 7.97 22.51 3.54
C PRO A 37 7.05 21.33 3.18
N GLY A 38 7.50 20.10 3.43
CA GLY A 38 6.71 18.87 3.26
C GLY A 38 7.01 18.05 2.01
N ALA A 39 6.32 16.90 1.92
CA ALA A 39 6.46 15.92 0.85
C ALA A 39 5.08 15.43 0.37
N VAL A 40 4.95 15.25 -0.94
CA VAL A 40 3.83 14.55 -1.59
C VAL A 40 4.30 13.14 -1.90
N VAL A 41 3.58 12.14 -1.43
CA VAL A 41 3.89 10.72 -1.65
C VAL A 41 2.92 10.13 -2.65
N VAL A 42 3.46 9.56 -3.73
CA VAL A 42 2.70 8.85 -4.76
C VAL A 42 3.08 7.38 -4.71
N THR A 43 2.11 6.50 -4.50
CA THR A 43 2.35 5.05 -4.45
C THR A 43 1.64 4.33 -5.59
N SER A 44 2.27 3.26 -6.07
CA SER A 44 1.56 2.22 -6.82
C SER A 44 0.85 1.27 -5.84
N ALA A 45 -0.01 0.38 -6.34
CA ALA A 45 -0.51 -0.74 -5.53
C ALA A 45 0.63 -1.66 -5.10
N MET A 46 0.44 -2.42 -4.01
CA MET A 46 1.42 -3.39 -3.52
C MET A 46 1.76 -4.42 -4.61
N SER A 47 2.99 -4.95 -4.57
CA SER A 47 3.48 -5.92 -5.56
C SER A 47 2.48 -7.05 -5.80
N GLY A 48 2.13 -7.26 -7.07
CA GLY A 48 1.18 -8.28 -7.54
C GLY A 48 -0.30 -7.88 -7.51
N VAL A 49 -0.70 -6.89 -6.70
CA VAL A 49 -2.13 -6.58 -6.45
C VAL A 49 -2.88 -6.23 -7.73
N THR A 50 -2.35 -5.31 -8.55
CA THR A 50 -3.01 -4.90 -9.80
C THR A 50 -3.20 -6.08 -10.76
N ASN A 51 -2.20 -6.96 -10.87
CA ASN A 51 -2.29 -8.14 -11.74
C ASN A 51 -3.34 -9.13 -11.22
N THR A 52 -3.37 -9.37 -9.90
CA THR A 52 -4.38 -10.22 -9.25
C THR A 52 -5.79 -9.70 -9.49
N LEU A 53 -6.02 -8.40 -9.31
CA LEU A 53 -7.31 -7.76 -9.56
C LEU A 53 -7.75 -7.89 -11.03
N ILE A 54 -6.85 -7.59 -11.97
CA ILE A 54 -7.14 -7.72 -13.41
C ILE A 54 -7.47 -9.18 -13.77
N HIS A 55 -6.73 -10.14 -13.23
CA HIS A 55 -6.99 -11.56 -13.47
C HIS A 55 -8.36 -11.97 -12.92
N ALA A 56 -8.64 -11.65 -11.66
CA ALA A 56 -9.92 -11.95 -11.01
C ALA A 56 -11.09 -11.37 -11.80
N ALA A 57 -11.02 -10.08 -12.19
CA ALA A 57 -12.07 -9.43 -12.98
C ALA A 57 -12.30 -10.13 -14.34
N LYS A 58 -11.22 -10.52 -15.03
CA LYS A 58 -11.32 -11.24 -16.31
C LYS A 58 -11.92 -12.64 -16.17
N GLN A 59 -11.68 -13.33 -15.05
CA GLN A 59 -12.27 -14.65 -14.79
C GLN A 59 -13.74 -14.54 -14.41
N ALA A 60 -14.08 -13.58 -13.55
CA ALA A 60 -15.46 -13.30 -13.17
C ALA A 60 -16.32 -12.94 -14.39
N ALA A 61 -15.80 -12.13 -15.31
CA ALA A 61 -16.48 -11.79 -16.57
C ALA A 61 -16.76 -13.00 -17.48
N LYS A 62 -16.06 -14.12 -17.27
CA LYS A 62 -16.28 -15.40 -17.97
C LYS A 62 -17.19 -16.37 -17.19
N GLY A 63 -17.78 -15.92 -16.08
CA GLY A 63 -18.59 -16.76 -15.19
C GLY A 63 -17.78 -17.64 -14.24
N ASN A 64 -16.45 -17.47 -14.17
CA ASN A 64 -15.61 -18.19 -13.23
C ASN A 64 -15.38 -17.36 -11.97
N GLU A 65 -16.09 -17.72 -10.90
CA GLU A 65 -16.11 -16.95 -9.66
C GLU A 65 -14.93 -17.23 -8.71
N ALA A 66 -14.41 -18.45 -8.70
CA ALA A 66 -13.38 -18.86 -7.74
C ALA A 66 -12.15 -17.93 -7.67
N PRO A 67 -11.62 -17.40 -8.80
CA PRO A 67 -10.46 -16.51 -8.76
C PRO A 67 -10.70 -15.16 -8.07
N TYR A 68 -11.92 -14.59 -8.11
CA TYR A 68 -12.17 -13.34 -7.39
C TYR A 68 -12.30 -13.56 -5.88
N GLN A 69 -12.90 -14.68 -5.46
CA GLN A 69 -13.02 -15.05 -4.05
C GLN A 69 -11.63 -15.27 -3.43
N GLN A 70 -10.78 -16.03 -4.12
CA GLN A 70 -9.39 -16.23 -3.70
C GLN A 70 -8.59 -14.92 -3.69
N ALA A 71 -8.80 -14.06 -4.70
CA ALA A 71 -8.17 -12.75 -4.74
C ALA A 71 -8.59 -11.89 -3.54
N GLN A 72 -9.87 -11.87 -3.19
CA GLN A 72 -10.37 -11.12 -2.04
C GLN A 72 -9.66 -11.56 -0.75
N GLU A 73 -9.63 -12.85 -0.44
CA GLU A 73 -8.99 -13.39 0.76
C GLU A 73 -7.49 -13.06 0.81
N THR A 74 -6.78 -13.35 -0.30
CA THR A 74 -5.33 -13.15 -0.37
C THR A 74 -4.96 -11.67 -0.24
N LEU A 75 -5.73 -10.80 -0.90
CA LEU A 75 -5.50 -9.36 -0.85
C LEU A 75 -5.83 -8.81 0.54
N LEU A 76 -6.91 -9.25 1.18
CA LEU A 76 -7.28 -8.80 2.52
C LEU A 76 -6.15 -9.13 3.52
N VAL A 77 -5.69 -10.39 3.55
CA VAL A 77 -4.59 -10.81 4.43
C VAL A 77 -3.34 -9.98 4.19
N LYS A 78 -2.96 -9.76 2.92
CA LYS A 78 -1.78 -8.99 2.56
C LYS A 78 -1.84 -7.53 3.07
N HIS A 79 -2.99 -6.88 2.94
CA HIS A 79 -3.15 -5.50 3.39
C HIS A 79 -3.26 -5.41 4.92
N GLN A 80 -3.99 -6.34 5.56
CA GLN A 80 -4.13 -6.41 7.02
C GLN A 80 -2.78 -6.64 7.72
N GLN A 81 -1.88 -7.44 7.13
CA GLN A 81 -0.52 -7.63 7.66
C GLN A 81 0.26 -6.31 7.75
N VAL A 82 0.17 -5.46 6.73
CA VAL A 82 0.83 -4.15 6.73
C VAL A 82 0.13 -3.19 7.68
N ALA A 83 -1.19 -3.08 7.59
CA ALA A 83 -1.97 -2.19 8.46
C ALA A 83 -1.75 -2.50 9.95
N SER A 84 -1.76 -3.78 10.31
CA SER A 84 -1.56 -4.24 11.69
C SER A 84 -0.17 -3.93 12.24
N HIS A 85 0.83 -3.78 11.37
CA HIS A 85 2.18 -3.44 11.79
C HIS A 85 2.36 -1.94 12.07
N PHE A 86 1.77 -1.08 11.23
CA PHE A 86 2.02 0.37 11.29
C PHE A 86 0.96 1.18 12.04
N ILE A 87 -0.27 0.67 12.13
CA ILE A 87 -1.37 1.37 12.82
C ILE A 87 -1.52 0.72 14.20
N GLN A 88 -1.24 1.46 15.27
CA GLN A 88 -1.28 0.92 16.63
C GLN A 88 -2.67 1.03 17.26
N ASP A 89 -3.43 2.06 16.87
CA ASP A 89 -4.78 2.28 17.37
C ASP A 89 -5.72 1.13 16.93
N GLY A 90 -6.34 0.50 17.91
CA GLY A 90 -7.20 -0.66 17.68
C GLY A 90 -8.53 -0.31 17.00
N GLN A 91 -9.06 0.90 17.22
CA GLN A 91 -10.29 1.37 16.58
C GLN A 91 -10.01 1.73 15.12
N GLU A 92 -8.90 2.43 14.86
CA GLU A 92 -8.45 2.77 13.50
C GLU A 92 -8.16 1.51 12.69
N ARG A 93 -7.49 0.51 13.28
CA ARG A 93 -7.29 -0.79 12.63
C ARG A 93 -8.59 -1.52 12.33
N ALA A 94 -9.51 -1.58 13.29
CA ALA A 94 -10.78 -2.31 13.12
C ALA A 94 -11.64 -1.70 12.00
N ALA A 95 -11.53 -0.39 11.77
CA ALA A 95 -12.25 0.28 10.69
C ALA A 95 -11.77 -0.11 9.26
N LEU A 96 -10.62 -0.78 9.14
CA LEU A 96 -10.03 -1.15 7.84
C LEU A 96 -10.45 -2.54 7.32
N GLY A 97 -11.27 -3.28 8.07
CA GLY A 97 -11.84 -4.57 7.67
C GLY A 97 -11.56 -5.72 8.64
#